data_AF-A0A921B7E6-F1
#
_entry.id   AF-A0A921B7E6-F1
#
_cell.length_a   1.000
_cell.length_b   1.000
_cell.length_c   1.000
_cell.angle_alpha   90.00
_cell.angle_beta   90.00
_cell.angle_gamma   90.00
#
_symmetry.space_group_name_H-M   'P 1'
#
loop_
_entity.id
_entity.type
_entity.pdbx_description
1 polymer ?
#
loop_
_entity_poly.entity_id
_entity_poly.type
_entity_poly.pdbx_seq_one_letter_code
_entity_poly.pdbx_strand_id
1 'polypeptide(L)'
;MGKKVFLLVLVLAGSGLIFGSDSFCSIDKQLDREVIENLKKFRSQYHTTCLNCSDDSCALKAWPSEKSGDAAVCKILFCSPSHVSRVFKMPEGAKKGKSLITFDYYINDKGKIKGVEITKVKGSMNERQAYKYITSFVKKTSFEPLVIQGKKYQISNLNGQVIAVVGSPGDVNKYQANDQGIWRN
;
A
#
# COMPACT_ATOMS: atom_id res chain seq x y z
N MET A 1 35.24 37.81 -43.60
CA MET A 1 34.20 36.77 -43.76
C MET A 1 34.37 35.74 -42.66
N GLY A 2 33.56 35.84 -41.60
CA GLY A 2 33.68 34.99 -40.41
C GLY A 2 32.96 33.66 -40.57
N LYS A 3 33.64 32.56 -40.24
CA LYS A 3 33.03 31.23 -40.03
C LYS A 3 32.84 31.01 -38.54
N LYS A 4 31.60 31.12 -38.07
CA LYS A 4 31.20 30.70 -36.73
C LYS A 4 31.04 29.18 -36.75
N VAL A 5 31.90 28.47 -36.03
CA VAL A 5 31.73 27.03 -35.76
C VAL A 5 30.80 26.91 -34.55
N PHE A 6 29.58 26.43 -34.78
CA PHE A 6 28.62 26.14 -33.72
C PHE A 6 28.89 24.73 -33.19
N LEU A 7 29.42 24.63 -31.97
CA LEU A 7 29.51 23.37 -31.23
C LEU A 7 28.12 23.01 -30.69
N LEU A 8 27.47 22.03 -31.32
CA LEU A 8 26.25 21.40 -30.82
C LEU A 8 26.63 20.40 -29.72
N VAL A 9 26.54 20.83 -28.46
CA VAL A 9 26.59 19.93 -27.30
C VAL A 9 25.20 19.29 -27.16
N LEU A 10 25.06 18.06 -27.64
CA LEU A 10 23.91 17.20 -27.34
C LEU A 10 24.00 16.76 -25.87
N VAL A 11 23.38 17.52 -24.98
CA VAL A 11 23.04 17.05 -23.63
C VAL A 11 21.90 16.05 -23.79
N LEU A 12 22.25 14.77 -23.93
CA LEU A 12 21.32 13.66 -23.69
C LEU A 12 21.02 13.64 -22.19
N ALA A 13 20.06 14.47 -21.76
CA ALA A 13 19.37 14.28 -20.50
C ALA A 13 18.53 13.01 -20.64
N GLY A 14 19.18 11.86 -20.47
CA GLY A 14 18.49 10.60 -20.27
C GLY A 14 17.68 10.73 -18.99
N SER A 15 16.40 11.05 -19.12
CA SER A 15 15.43 10.84 -18.06
C SER A 15 15.43 9.35 -17.75
N GLY A 16 16.24 8.95 -16.77
CA GLY A 16 16.14 7.64 -16.17
C GLY A 16 14.76 7.55 -15.55
N LEU A 17 13.81 6.96 -16.28
CA LEU A 17 12.58 6.49 -15.70
C LEU A 17 12.99 5.39 -14.73
N ILE A 18 13.20 5.77 -13.46
CA ILE A 18 13.31 4.80 -12.38
C ILE A 18 11.90 4.24 -12.27
N PHE A 19 11.66 3.13 -12.99
CA PHE A 19 10.49 2.29 -12.77
C PHE A 19 10.65 1.71 -11.37
N GLY A 20 10.16 2.45 -10.38
CA GLY A 20 9.98 1.92 -9.04
C GLY A 20 9.11 0.67 -9.15
N SER A 21 9.46 -0.38 -8.41
CA SER A 21 8.56 -1.51 -8.30
C SER A 21 7.27 -1.04 -7.61
N ASP A 22 6.22 -0.78 -8.40
CA ASP A 22 4.87 -0.53 -7.91
C ASP A 22 4.42 -1.77 -7.18
N SER A 23 4.60 -1.71 -5.89
CA SER A 23 4.55 -2.88 -5.08
C SER A 23 3.49 -2.58 -4.03
N PHE A 24 2.38 -3.31 -4.13
CA PHE A 24 1.18 -3.05 -3.36
C PHE A 24 1.42 -3.20 -1.85
N CYS A 25 0.64 -2.46 -1.06
CA CYS A 25 0.50 -2.62 0.37
C CYS A 25 -0.49 -3.74 0.69
N SER A 26 -0.12 -4.59 1.65
CA SER A 26 -0.94 -5.72 2.11
C SER A 26 -1.93 -5.27 3.18
N ILE A 27 -3.00 -4.57 2.78
CA ILE A 27 -3.96 -3.99 3.74
C ILE A 27 -4.92 -4.99 4.38
N ASP A 28 -4.92 -6.22 3.88
CA ASP A 28 -5.71 -7.36 4.35
C ASP A 28 -4.92 -8.28 5.29
N LYS A 29 -3.64 -7.98 5.54
CA LYS A 29 -2.78 -8.73 6.46
C LYS A 29 -2.45 -7.90 7.69
N GLN A 30 -2.75 -8.43 8.87
CA GLN A 30 -2.49 -7.76 10.13
C GLN A 30 -1.07 -8.06 10.62
N LEU A 31 -0.34 -7.06 11.11
CA LEU A 31 0.96 -7.27 11.76
C LEU A 31 0.82 -8.08 13.05
N ASP A 32 1.85 -8.88 13.35
CA ASP A 32 1.97 -9.53 14.67
C ASP A 32 2.09 -8.49 15.80
N ARG A 33 1.65 -8.87 17.01
CA ARG A 33 1.63 -7.98 18.18
C ARG A 33 3.03 -7.50 18.56
N GLU A 34 4.03 -8.36 18.54
CA GLU A 34 5.40 -7.99 18.89
C GLU A 34 5.98 -6.99 17.88
N VAL A 35 5.65 -7.17 16.60
CA VAL A 35 6.01 -6.22 15.54
C VAL A 35 5.34 -4.88 15.75
N ILE A 36 4.05 -4.86 16.13
CA ILE A 36 3.30 -3.63 16.44
C ILE A 36 3.93 -2.89 17.64
N GLU A 37 4.29 -3.61 18.71
CA GLU A 37 4.89 -3.03 19.91
C GLU A 37 6.23 -2.35 19.61
N ASN A 38 7.02 -2.91 18.69
CA ASN A 38 8.29 -2.33 18.25
C ASN A 38 8.18 -1.36 17.07
N LEU A 39 7.00 -1.28 16.42
CA LEU A 39 6.79 -0.53 15.18
C LEU A 39 7.17 0.94 15.31
N LYS A 40 6.82 1.57 16.44
CA LYS A 40 7.13 2.97 16.71
C LYS A 40 8.65 3.24 16.71
N LYS A 41 9.43 2.33 17.31
CA LYS A 41 10.89 2.43 17.37
C LYS A 41 11.48 2.36 15.96
N PHE A 42 11.11 1.35 15.18
CA PHE A 42 11.61 1.19 13.82
C PHE A 42 11.17 2.33 12.90
N ARG A 43 9.91 2.76 12.96
CA ARG A 43 9.45 3.91 12.16
C ARG A 43 10.24 5.18 12.45
N SER A 44 10.56 5.45 13.72
CA SER A 44 11.40 6.60 14.07
C SER A 44 12.81 6.51 13.47
N GLN A 45 13.39 5.31 13.42
CA GLN A 45 14.74 5.09 12.87
C GLN A 45 14.77 5.17 11.34
N TYR A 46 13.74 4.64 10.67
CA TYR A 46 13.75 4.45 9.21
C TYR A 46 12.90 5.46 8.43
N HIS A 47 12.27 6.45 9.08
CA HIS A 47 11.38 7.39 8.38
C HIS A 47 12.08 8.15 7.24
N THR A 48 13.29 8.68 7.44
CA THR A 48 14.03 9.40 6.38
C THR A 48 14.51 8.47 5.28
N THR A 49 14.71 7.19 5.56
CA THR A 49 15.07 6.17 4.56
C THR A 49 13.87 5.81 3.70
N CYS A 50 12.71 5.61 4.33
CA CYS A 50 11.52 5.05 3.67
C CYS A 50 10.55 6.09 3.11
N LEU A 51 10.56 7.32 3.64
CA LEU A 51 9.55 8.33 3.33
C LEU A 51 10.18 9.61 2.77
N ASN A 52 9.45 10.25 1.86
CA ASN A 52 9.58 11.67 1.52
C ASN A 52 8.43 12.41 2.19
N CYS A 53 8.73 13.32 3.12
CA CYS A 53 7.72 14.09 3.85
C CYS A 53 7.80 15.56 3.46
N SER A 54 6.65 16.16 3.15
CA SER A 54 6.46 17.60 2.96
C SER A 54 5.23 18.02 3.77
N ASP A 55 5.34 19.14 4.48
CA ASP A 55 4.26 19.71 5.28
C ASP A 55 3.71 18.70 6.32
N ASP A 56 2.49 18.24 6.12
CA ASP A 56 1.75 17.30 6.98
C ASP A 56 1.54 15.92 6.32
N SER A 57 2.18 15.66 5.18
CA SER A 57 2.03 14.43 4.40
C SER A 57 3.38 13.80 4.06
N CYS A 58 3.43 12.47 4.16
CA CYS A 58 4.55 11.65 3.71
C CYS A 58 4.12 10.73 2.57
N ALA A 59 5.06 10.34 1.72
CA ALA A 59 4.89 9.30 0.72
C ALA A 59 6.04 8.30 0.81
N LEU A 60 5.77 7.03 0.49
CA LEU A 60 6.83 6.03 0.35
C LEU A 60 7.80 6.45 -0.76
N LYS A 61 9.10 6.30 -0.52
CA LYS A 61 10.09 6.46 -1.57
C LYS A 61 9.95 5.36 -2.61
N ALA A 62 10.19 5.72 -3.87
CA ALA A 62 10.37 4.73 -4.92
C ALA A 62 11.73 4.02 -4.73
N TRP A 63 11.73 2.71 -4.95
CA TRP A 63 12.92 1.88 -4.86
C TRP A 63 13.22 1.22 -6.20
N PRO A 64 14.48 1.18 -6.63
CA PRO A 64 14.87 0.44 -7.82
C PRO A 64 14.74 -1.08 -7.55
N SER A 65 14.62 -1.88 -8.61
CA SER A 65 14.37 -3.33 -8.54
C SER A 65 15.38 -4.08 -7.67
N GLU A 66 16.64 -3.65 -7.68
CA GLU A 66 17.75 -4.26 -6.96
C GLU A 66 17.61 -4.07 -5.44
N LYS A 67 16.78 -3.12 -5.00
CA LYS A 67 16.49 -2.80 -3.60
C LYS A 67 15.07 -3.19 -3.18
N SER A 68 14.53 -4.24 -3.80
CA SER A 68 13.20 -4.78 -3.45
C SER A 68 13.07 -5.21 -1.99
N GLY A 69 14.16 -5.64 -1.35
CA GLY A 69 14.20 -5.94 0.09
C GLY A 69 13.95 -4.70 0.95
N ASP A 70 14.64 -3.59 0.68
CA ASP A 70 14.43 -2.31 1.38
C ASP A 70 13.00 -1.81 1.18
N ALA A 71 12.47 -1.92 -0.05
CA ALA A 71 11.10 -1.58 -0.36
C ALA A 71 10.10 -2.40 0.48
N ALA A 72 10.32 -3.71 0.62
CA ALA A 72 9.48 -4.59 1.41
C ALA A 72 9.49 -4.22 2.91
N VAL A 73 10.68 -3.91 3.46
CA VAL A 73 10.81 -3.44 4.85
C VAL A 73 10.05 -2.12 5.05
N CYS A 74 10.24 -1.15 4.16
CA CYS A 74 9.54 0.13 4.25
C CYS A 74 8.01 -0.01 4.19
N LYS A 75 7.48 -0.97 3.43
CA LYS A 75 6.05 -1.26 3.45
C LYS A 75 5.57 -1.88 4.75
N ILE A 76 6.30 -2.86 5.29
CA ILE A 76 5.95 -3.48 6.57
C ILE A 76 5.87 -2.39 7.63
N LEU A 77 6.85 -1.49 7.63
CA LEU A 77 6.88 -0.38 8.56
C LEU A 77 5.73 0.59 8.32
N PHE A 78 5.53 1.13 7.12
CA PHE A 78 4.67 2.31 6.93
C PHE A 78 3.31 2.04 6.27
N CYS A 79 3.09 0.82 5.77
CA CYS A 79 1.92 0.48 4.98
C CYS A 79 1.29 -0.88 5.32
N SER A 80 1.63 -1.46 6.48
CA SER A 80 0.93 -2.63 7.04
C SER A 80 0.01 -2.23 8.21
N PRO A 81 -1.22 -2.74 8.24
CA PRO A 81 -2.18 -2.39 9.28
C PRO A 81 -1.85 -3.07 10.62
N SER A 82 -2.10 -2.36 11.72
CA SER A 82 -2.04 -2.93 13.07
C SER A 82 -3.31 -3.71 13.43
N HIS A 83 -4.41 -3.44 12.73
CA HIS A 83 -5.65 -4.19 12.84
C HIS A 83 -6.33 -4.34 11.49
N VAL A 84 -6.74 -5.56 11.15
CA VAL A 84 -7.57 -5.85 9.96
C VAL A 84 -8.90 -6.41 10.40
N SER A 85 -9.99 -5.87 9.84
CA SER A 85 -11.30 -6.46 10.06
C SER A 85 -11.50 -7.68 9.18
N ARG A 86 -11.84 -8.81 9.79
CA ARG A 86 -12.24 -10.03 9.07
C ARG A 86 -13.70 -10.04 8.67
N VAL A 87 -14.47 -9.06 9.15
CA VAL A 87 -15.88 -8.93 8.85
C VAL A 87 -16.01 -8.00 7.66
N PHE A 88 -16.24 -8.58 6.48
CA PHE A 88 -16.59 -7.83 5.27
C PHE A 88 -18.06 -8.08 4.92
N LYS A 89 -18.66 -7.08 4.26
CA LYS A 89 -20.02 -7.22 3.71
C LYS A 89 -19.90 -7.58 2.25
N MET A 90 -20.46 -8.72 1.87
CA MET A 90 -20.43 -9.12 0.48
C MET A 90 -21.35 -8.19 -0.34
N PRO A 91 -20.89 -7.65 -1.49
CA PRO A 91 -21.74 -6.84 -2.35
C PRO A 91 -22.93 -7.63 -2.87
N GLU A 92 -24.10 -7.01 -2.90
CA GLU A 92 -25.30 -7.59 -3.49
C GLU A 92 -25.06 -7.93 -4.98
N GLY A 93 -25.59 -9.07 -5.41
CA GLY A 93 -25.45 -9.58 -6.77
C GLY A 93 -24.02 -10.02 -7.15
N ALA A 94 -23.08 -10.11 -6.20
CA ALA A 94 -21.75 -10.64 -6.48
C ALA A 94 -21.84 -12.13 -6.84
N LYS A 95 -21.40 -12.49 -8.06
CA LYS A 95 -21.34 -13.88 -8.51
C LYS A 95 -20.22 -14.62 -7.77
N LYS A 96 -20.42 -15.92 -7.54
CA LYS A 96 -19.36 -16.81 -7.04
C LYS A 96 -18.12 -16.71 -7.92
N GLY A 97 -16.94 -16.72 -7.31
CA GLY A 97 -15.67 -16.59 -8.00
C GLY A 97 -14.69 -15.70 -7.26
N LYS A 98 -13.59 -15.37 -7.94
CA LYS A 98 -12.53 -14.53 -7.40
C LYS A 98 -12.44 -13.23 -8.17
N SER A 99 -12.06 -12.18 -7.46
CA SER A 99 -11.73 -10.89 -8.06
C SER A 99 -10.42 -10.37 -7.48
N LEU A 100 -9.47 -10.05 -8.36
CA LEU A 100 -8.30 -9.27 -8.00
C LEU A 100 -8.68 -7.79 -8.11
N ILE A 101 -8.62 -7.08 -7.00
CA ILE A 101 -9.00 -5.67 -6.90
C ILE A 101 -7.73 -4.87 -6.60
N THR A 102 -7.44 -3.87 -7.43
CA THR A 102 -6.36 -2.89 -7.22
C THR A 102 -6.99 -1.52 -7.02
N PHE A 103 -6.44 -0.75 -6.08
CA PHE A 103 -7.01 0.52 -5.68
C PHE A 103 -5.95 1.43 -5.05
N ASP A 104 -6.18 2.72 -5.17
CA ASP A 104 -5.40 3.76 -4.50
C ASP A 104 -6.09 4.20 -3.21
N TYR A 105 -5.29 4.66 -2.26
CA TYR A 105 -5.77 5.19 -0.99
C TYR A 105 -4.71 6.03 -0.27
N TYR A 106 -5.10 6.62 0.85
CA TYR A 106 -4.18 7.22 1.81
C TYR A 106 -4.54 6.84 3.25
N ILE A 107 -3.56 6.94 4.15
CA ILE A 107 -3.74 6.76 5.59
C ILE A 107 -3.70 8.14 6.24
N ASN A 108 -4.78 8.55 6.89
CA ASN A 108 -4.82 9.86 7.56
C ASN A 108 -3.99 9.89 8.86
N ASP A 109 -3.92 11.07 9.48
CA ASP A 109 -3.25 11.36 10.77
C ASP A 109 -3.73 10.52 11.97
N LYS A 110 -4.87 9.83 11.84
CA LYS A 110 -5.46 8.92 12.82
C LYS A 110 -5.25 7.44 12.49
N GLY A 111 -4.45 7.13 11.46
CA GLY A 111 -4.20 5.75 11.06
C GLY A 111 -5.39 5.07 10.37
N LYS A 112 -6.28 5.84 9.74
CA LYS A 112 -7.47 5.33 9.03
C LYS A 112 -7.31 5.45 7.53
N ILE A 113 -7.74 4.41 6.81
CA ILE A 113 -7.81 4.42 5.35
C ILE A 113 -8.88 5.41 4.89
N LYS A 114 -8.53 6.23 3.90
CA LYS A 114 -9.39 7.23 3.24
C LYS A 114 -9.06 7.30 1.74
N GLY A 115 -9.93 7.96 0.98
CA GLY A 115 -9.71 8.21 -0.45
C GLY A 115 -9.57 6.95 -1.29
N VAL A 116 -10.34 5.90 -0.99
CA VAL A 116 -10.28 4.65 -1.77
C VAL A 116 -10.80 4.89 -3.18
N GLU A 117 -9.96 4.61 -4.18
CA GLU A 117 -10.29 4.69 -5.61
C GLU A 117 -9.93 3.38 -6.30
N ILE A 118 -10.89 2.71 -6.95
CA ILE A 118 -10.62 1.44 -7.62
C ILE A 118 -9.95 1.72 -8.97
N THR A 119 -8.71 1.25 -9.14
CA THR A 119 -7.94 1.44 -10.37
C THR A 119 -8.05 0.25 -11.31
N LYS A 120 -8.30 -0.96 -10.78
CA LYS A 120 -8.44 -2.16 -11.61
C LYS A 120 -9.24 -3.25 -10.91
N VAL A 121 -10.09 -3.93 -11.69
CA VAL A 121 -10.75 -5.16 -11.26
C VAL A 121 -10.57 -6.24 -12.33
N LYS A 122 -10.15 -7.43 -11.91
CA LYS A 122 -10.14 -8.62 -12.76
C LYS A 122 -10.90 -9.75 -12.06
N GLY A 123 -11.97 -10.26 -12.67
CA GLY A 123 -12.69 -11.42 -12.16
C GLY A 123 -14.20 -11.24 -12.12
N SER A 124 -14.84 -11.82 -11.10
CA SER A 124 -16.31 -11.92 -11.02
C SER A 124 -17.04 -10.65 -10.61
N MET A 125 -16.39 -9.74 -9.90
CA MET A 125 -16.95 -8.46 -9.46
C MET A 125 -16.77 -7.39 -10.54
N ASN A 126 -17.75 -6.49 -10.64
CA ASN A 126 -17.54 -5.20 -11.31
C ASN A 126 -16.92 -4.16 -10.36
N GLU A 127 -16.56 -2.99 -10.89
CA GLU A 127 -15.94 -1.90 -10.14
C GLU A 127 -16.75 -1.42 -8.94
N ARG A 128 -18.07 -1.25 -9.11
CA ARG A 128 -18.98 -0.85 -8.02
C ARG A 128 -19.02 -1.89 -6.89
N GLN A 129 -19.02 -3.17 -7.24
CA GLN A 129 -18.96 -4.26 -6.26
C GLN A 129 -17.61 -4.31 -5.56
N ALA A 130 -16.52 -4.16 -6.30
CA ALA A 130 -15.17 -4.08 -5.74
C ALA A 130 -15.04 -2.90 -4.76
N TYR A 131 -15.53 -1.72 -5.12
CA TYR A 131 -15.56 -0.55 -4.24
C TYR A 131 -16.32 -0.84 -2.94
N LYS A 132 -17.54 -1.40 -3.03
CA LYS A 132 -18.33 -1.80 -1.85
C LYS A 132 -17.59 -2.83 -0.99
N TYR A 133 -16.96 -3.81 -1.62
CA TYR A 133 -16.19 -4.85 -0.93
C TYR A 133 -15.02 -4.24 -0.16
N ILE A 134 -14.15 -3.47 -0.83
CA ILE A 134 -12.98 -2.82 -0.21
C ILE A 134 -13.43 -1.90 0.92
N THR A 135 -14.38 -0.99 0.66
CA THR A 135 -14.87 -0.04 1.66
C THR A 135 -15.46 -0.71 2.90
N SER A 136 -16.01 -1.91 2.78
CA SER A 136 -16.63 -2.63 3.90
C SER A 136 -15.62 -3.03 4.97
N PHE A 137 -14.43 -3.52 4.60
CA PHE A 137 -13.44 -3.97 5.56
C PHE A 137 -12.48 -2.85 5.98
N VAL A 138 -12.09 -1.96 5.05
CA VAL A 138 -11.19 -0.83 5.36
C VAL A 138 -11.77 0.15 6.37
N LYS A 139 -13.12 0.19 6.51
CA LYS A 139 -13.80 0.99 7.55
C LYS A 139 -13.35 0.61 8.96
N LYS A 140 -13.03 -0.67 9.19
CA LYS A 140 -12.60 -1.20 10.48
C LYS A 140 -11.10 -1.53 10.51
N THR A 141 -10.42 -1.60 9.37
CA THR A 141 -8.95 -1.67 9.30
C THR A 141 -8.32 -0.39 9.85
N SER A 142 -7.24 -0.53 10.60
CA SER A 142 -6.46 0.61 11.09
C SER A 142 -4.97 0.32 11.13
N PHE A 143 -4.22 1.41 11.09
CA PHE A 143 -2.78 1.48 11.15
C PHE A 143 -2.39 2.22 12.43
N GLU A 144 -1.20 1.93 12.94
CA GLU A 144 -0.59 2.84 13.90
C GLU A 144 -0.40 4.20 13.22
N PRO A 145 -0.84 5.32 13.84
CA PRO A 145 -0.61 6.65 13.31
C PRO A 145 0.89 6.92 13.07
N LEU A 146 1.23 7.60 11.98
CA LEU A 146 2.59 8.05 11.75
C LEU A 146 2.88 9.27 12.63
N VAL A 147 3.83 9.10 13.56
CA VAL A 147 4.30 10.18 14.43
C VAL A 147 5.81 10.33 14.26
N ILE A 148 6.25 11.49 13.78
CA ILE A 148 7.66 11.84 13.62
C ILE A 148 7.90 13.08 14.47
N GLN A 149 8.83 13.00 15.43
CA GLN A 149 9.16 14.12 16.34
C GLN A 149 7.93 14.74 17.04
N GLY A 150 6.95 13.91 17.42
CA GLY A 150 5.72 14.36 18.08
C GLY A 150 4.63 14.90 17.16
N LYS A 151 4.93 15.17 15.88
CA LYS A 151 3.96 15.59 14.88
C LYS A 151 3.34 14.39 14.16
N LYS A 152 2.03 14.44 13.92
CA LYS A 152 1.28 13.42 13.17
C LYS A 152 1.29 13.74 11.68
N TYR A 153 1.39 12.70 10.86
CA TYR A 153 1.45 12.82 9.40
C TYR A 153 0.43 11.89 8.73
N GLN A 154 -0.07 12.32 7.58
CA GLN A 154 -0.72 11.45 6.61
C GLN A 154 0.33 10.65 5.82
N ILE A 155 -0.04 9.47 5.33
CA ILE A 155 0.73 8.72 4.33
C ILE A 155 -0.10 8.64 3.04
N SER A 156 0.41 9.25 1.98
CA SER A 156 -0.26 9.44 0.69
C SER A 156 0.28 8.51 -0.40
N ASN A 157 -0.42 8.47 -1.54
CA ASN A 157 -0.03 7.75 -2.76
C ASN A 157 0.21 6.26 -2.53
N LEU A 158 -0.66 5.63 -1.73
CA LEU A 158 -0.56 4.21 -1.44
C LEU A 158 -1.41 3.42 -2.43
N ASN A 159 -0.86 2.29 -2.85
CA ASN A 159 -1.50 1.35 -3.75
C ASN A 159 -1.77 0.05 -3.00
N GLY A 160 -3.00 -0.45 -3.04
CA GLY A 160 -3.39 -1.70 -2.42
C GLY A 160 -3.86 -2.72 -3.46
N GLN A 161 -3.70 -4.00 -3.12
CA GLN A 161 -4.22 -5.09 -3.92
C GLN A 161 -4.77 -6.18 -3.01
N VAL A 162 -6.00 -6.62 -3.27
CA VAL A 162 -6.71 -7.63 -2.47
C VAL A 162 -7.37 -8.63 -3.40
N ILE A 163 -7.33 -9.91 -3.01
CA ILE A 163 -8.10 -10.97 -3.65
C ILE A 163 -9.41 -11.14 -2.88
N ALA A 164 -10.52 -10.73 -3.50
CA ALA A 164 -11.85 -11.01 -2.99
C ALA A 164 -12.31 -12.40 -3.45
N VAL A 165 -12.79 -13.23 -2.52
CA VAL A 165 -13.34 -14.55 -2.83
C VAL A 165 -14.82 -14.58 -2.46
N VAL A 166 -15.66 -14.81 -3.46
CA VAL A 166 -17.10 -15.04 -3.31
C VAL A 166 -17.33 -16.55 -3.37
N GLY A 167 -17.42 -17.19 -2.20
CA GLY A 167 -17.48 -18.65 -2.07
C GLY A 167 -17.89 -19.09 -0.67
N SER A 168 -17.76 -20.39 -0.39
CA SER A 168 -18.09 -20.96 0.93
C SER A 168 -17.01 -20.58 1.95
N PRO A 169 -17.28 -20.57 3.28
CA PRO A 169 -16.29 -20.23 4.30
C PRO A 169 -14.97 -21.02 4.23
N GLY A 170 -15.00 -22.27 3.73
CA GLY A 170 -13.80 -23.09 3.50
C GLY A 170 -12.86 -22.53 2.42
N ASP A 171 -13.38 -21.77 1.46
CA ASP A 171 -12.57 -21.11 0.44
C ASP A 171 -11.77 -19.94 1.03
N VAL A 172 -12.32 -19.23 2.02
CA VAL A 172 -11.67 -18.08 2.68
C VAL A 172 -10.45 -18.54 3.50
N ASN A 173 -10.61 -19.60 4.29
CA ASN A 173 -9.53 -20.13 5.14
C ASN A 173 -8.36 -20.69 4.32
N LYS A 174 -8.61 -21.25 3.13
CA LYS A 174 -7.57 -21.79 2.24
C LYS A 174 -6.59 -20.73 1.73
N TYR A 175 -7.03 -19.48 1.58
CA TYR A 175 -6.18 -18.38 1.07
C TYR A 175 -5.54 -17.55 2.18
N GLN A 176 -5.92 -17.76 3.45
CA GLN A 176 -5.36 -17.07 4.62
C GLN A 176 -4.35 -17.94 5.41
N ALA A 177 -4.16 -19.21 5.03
CA ALA A 177 -3.50 -20.21 5.89
C ALA A 177 -1.97 -20.11 6.02
N ASN A 178 -1.27 -19.26 5.26
CA ASN A 178 0.18 -19.40 5.05
C ASN A 178 1.07 -18.25 5.54
N ASP A 179 0.58 -17.34 6.39
CA ASP A 179 1.36 -16.17 6.80
C ASP A 179 2.00 -16.33 8.20
N GLN A 180 2.79 -17.39 8.43
CA GLN A 180 3.52 -17.52 9.69
C GLN A 180 4.72 -16.56 9.78
N GLY A 181 4.87 -15.85 10.91
CA GLY A 181 5.99 -14.95 11.21
C GLY A 181 5.54 -13.51 11.47
N ILE A 182 5.60 -12.67 10.43
CA ILE A 182 5.35 -11.20 10.54
C ILE A 182 3.87 -10.86 10.68
N TRP A 183 3.00 -11.77 10.22
CA TRP A 183 1.57 -11.52 10.12
C TRP A 183 0.79 -12.36 11.13
N ARG A 184 -0.36 -11.82 11.52
CA ARG A 184 -1.31 -12.49 12.39
C ARG A 184 -2.42 -13.14 11.56
N ASN A 185 -2.48 -14.47 11.60
CA ASN A 185 -3.60 -15.26 11.05
C ASN A 185 -4.91 -14.98 11.73
#